data_AF-A0A252B422-F1
#
_entry.id   AF-A0A252B422-F1
#
_cell.length_a   1.000
_cell.length_b   1.000
_cell.length_c   1.000
_cell.angle_alpha   90.00
_cell.angle_beta   90.00
_cell.angle_gamma   90.00
#
_symmetry.space_group_name_H-M   'P 1'
#
loop_
_entity.id
_entity.type
_entity.pdbx_description
1 polymer ?
#
loop_
_entity_poly.entity_id
_entity_poly.type
_entity_poly.pdbx_seq_one_letter_code
_entity_poly.pdbx_strand_id
1 'polypeptide(L)'
;MSRYLLPGSYPHASSCSAHIAGGVGSLHPLLRHLLRVAPNRAEVLALFSEPPQLAEEAALQQAGGQMLGMFMPEQPLPYRARALQLETLFRGMLEHALSLAIKARCAPEQEGEEKAENPAAHAMLVAYVAAQHVVGARHMAMELYNRR
;
A
#
# COMPACT_ATOMS: atom_id res chain seq x y z
N MET A 1 33.90 50.88 -15.83
CA MET A 1 34.11 49.50 -16.31
C MET A 1 32.83 48.72 -16.09
N SER A 2 32.08 48.46 -17.17
CA SER A 2 30.95 47.51 -17.19
C SER A 2 31.45 46.08 -17.03
N ARG A 3 30.63 45.20 -16.42
CA ARG A 3 29.96 44.10 -17.13
C ARG A 3 28.85 43.45 -16.28
N TYR A 4 27.64 43.93 -16.57
CA TYR A 4 26.34 43.26 -16.71
C TYR A 4 25.87 42.20 -15.70
N LEU A 5 24.85 42.60 -14.92
CA LEU A 5 23.74 41.74 -14.51
C LEU A 5 22.89 41.40 -15.75
N LEU A 6 22.53 40.14 -15.93
CA LEU A 6 21.52 39.70 -16.89
C LEU A 6 20.20 39.40 -16.16
N PRO A 7 19.05 39.91 -16.66
CA PRO A 7 17.73 39.53 -16.20
C PRO A 7 17.17 38.38 -17.04
N GLY A 8 16.46 37.45 -16.39
CA GLY A 8 15.54 36.54 -17.07
C GLY A 8 15.79 35.05 -16.82
N SER A 9 14.69 34.37 -16.49
CA SER A 9 14.47 32.93 -16.69
C SER A 9 14.95 31.98 -15.57
N TYR A 10 14.23 31.98 -14.45
CA TYR A 10 13.76 30.70 -13.92
C TYR A 10 12.64 30.21 -14.86
N PRO A 11 12.68 28.94 -15.28
CA PRO A 11 11.81 28.00 -14.59
C PRO A 11 12.42 26.61 -14.39
N HIS A 12 11.85 25.93 -13.40
CA HIS A 12 11.85 24.50 -13.20
C HIS A 12 12.05 23.65 -14.47
N ALA A 13 12.98 22.71 -14.39
CA ALA A 13 12.78 21.38 -14.93
C ALA A 13 13.47 20.38 -14.00
N SER A 14 12.78 19.99 -12.92
CA SER A 14 13.07 18.71 -12.30
C SER A 14 12.80 17.68 -13.39
N SER A 15 13.87 17.09 -13.93
CA SER A 15 13.78 16.04 -14.93
C SER A 15 13.24 14.78 -14.25
N CYS A 16 11.93 14.76 -14.01
CA CYS A 16 11.17 13.53 -13.84
C CYS A 16 11.18 12.86 -15.21
N SER A 17 12.20 12.03 -15.46
CA SER A 17 12.18 11.09 -16.56
C SER A 17 11.04 10.10 -16.31
N ALA A 18 9.86 10.45 -16.81
CA ALA A 18 8.74 9.55 -16.93
C ALA A 18 9.05 8.59 -18.08
N HIS A 19 9.75 7.50 -17.78
CA HIS A 19 9.70 6.31 -18.63
C HIS A 19 8.32 5.67 -18.48
N ILE A 20 7.35 6.19 -19.22
CA ILE A 20 6.12 5.45 -19.56
C ILE A 20 6.47 4.63 -20.80
N ALA A 21 6.81 3.37 -20.59
CA ALA A 21 6.93 2.39 -21.66
C ALA A 21 6.33 1.05 -21.21
N GLY A 22 5.14 0.77 -21.74
CA GLY A 22 4.70 -0.58 -22.11
C GLY A 22 4.29 -1.57 -21.02
N GLY A 23 2.98 -1.75 -20.86
CA GLY A 23 2.33 -3.02 -20.44
C GLY A 23 2.57 -3.48 -19.00
N VAL A 24 1.51 -3.49 -18.19
CA VAL A 24 1.53 -3.63 -16.71
C VAL A 24 2.13 -2.41 -16.03
N GLY A 25 1.33 -1.36 -15.91
CA GLY A 25 1.70 -0.11 -15.23
C GLY A 25 2.45 -0.39 -13.92
N SER A 26 3.73 -0.04 -13.89
CA SER A 26 4.68 -0.47 -12.87
C SER A 26 4.13 -0.18 -11.47
N LEU A 27 3.82 -1.24 -10.72
CA LEU A 27 3.49 -1.12 -9.30
C LEU A 27 4.62 -0.33 -8.62
N HIS A 28 4.25 0.60 -7.74
CA HIS A 28 5.21 1.40 -6.99
C HIS A 28 6.23 0.46 -6.29
N PRO A 29 7.54 0.76 -6.28
CA PRO A 29 8.56 -0.15 -5.76
C PRO A 29 8.28 -0.67 -4.36
N LEU A 30 7.75 0.18 -3.47
CA LEU A 30 7.38 -0.22 -2.11
C LEU A 30 6.17 -1.17 -2.06
N LEU A 31 5.18 -0.98 -2.95
CA LEU A 31 4.04 -1.90 -3.03
C LEU A 31 4.49 -3.26 -3.58
N ARG A 32 5.40 -3.26 -4.58
CA ARG A 32 6.02 -4.49 -5.07
C ARG A 32 6.83 -5.19 -3.97
N HIS A 33 7.52 -4.43 -3.12
CA HIS A 33 8.24 -4.98 -1.98
C HIS A 33 7.27 -5.59 -0.95
N LEU A 34 6.20 -4.89 -0.59
CA LEU A 34 5.15 -5.42 0.29
C LEU A 34 4.60 -6.74 -0.23
N LEU A 35 4.19 -6.81 -1.50
CA LEU A 35 3.64 -8.04 -2.08
C LEU A 35 4.64 -9.20 -2.16
N ARG A 36 5.95 -8.90 -2.14
CA ARG A 36 7.00 -9.94 -2.07
C ARG A 36 7.18 -10.46 -0.65
N VAL A 37 7.07 -9.60 0.35
CA VAL A 37 7.32 -9.96 1.77
C VAL A 37 6.05 -10.54 2.40
N ALA A 38 4.88 -10.02 2.05
CA ALA A 38 3.61 -10.46 2.58
C ALA A 38 3.36 -11.96 2.26
N PRO A 39 2.66 -12.67 3.14
CA PRO A 39 2.17 -14.01 2.84
C PRO A 39 1.26 -13.99 1.61
N ASN A 40 1.26 -15.07 0.84
CA ASN A 40 0.27 -15.25 -0.23
C ASN A 40 -0.92 -16.08 0.28
N ARG A 41 -2.00 -16.12 -0.49
CA ARG A 41 -3.23 -16.82 -0.10
C ARG A 41 -2.99 -18.30 0.18
N ALA A 42 -2.18 -18.98 -0.63
CA ALA A 42 -1.90 -20.40 -0.46
C ALA A 42 -1.13 -20.68 0.84
N GLU A 43 -0.13 -19.84 1.15
CA GLU A 43 0.62 -19.90 2.42
C GLU A 43 -0.30 -19.73 3.62
N VAL A 44 -1.22 -18.76 3.57
CA VAL A 44 -2.17 -18.53 4.67
C VAL A 44 -3.11 -19.71 4.82
N LEU A 45 -3.70 -20.21 3.73
CA LEU A 45 -4.64 -21.34 3.79
C LEU A 45 -3.99 -22.64 4.29
N ALA A 46 -2.69 -22.85 4.01
CA ALA A 46 -1.96 -24.02 4.48
C ALA A 46 -1.75 -24.06 6.01
N LEU A 47 -1.88 -22.92 6.69
CA LEU A 47 -1.66 -22.82 8.15
C LEU A 47 -2.89 -23.19 8.98
N PHE A 48 -4.05 -23.40 8.36
CA PHE A 48 -5.30 -23.70 9.04
C PHE A 48 -5.82 -25.08 8.64
N SER A 49 -6.16 -25.90 9.64
CA SER A 49 -6.69 -27.25 9.48
C SER A 49 -8.08 -27.28 8.83
N GLU A 50 -8.85 -26.22 9.08
CA GLU A 50 -10.12 -25.93 8.41
C GLU A 50 -9.94 -24.66 7.58
N PRO A 51 -10.57 -24.56 6.40
CA PRO A 51 -10.44 -23.36 5.58
C PRO A 51 -10.95 -22.15 6.40
N PRO A 52 -10.08 -21.17 6.72
CA PRO A 52 -10.50 -19.99 7.44
C PRO A 52 -11.56 -19.28 6.60
N GLN A 53 -12.50 -18.58 7.25
CA GLN A 53 -13.48 -17.72 6.56
C GLN A 53 -12.76 -16.49 5.98
N LEU A 54 -11.87 -16.72 5.01
CA LEU A 54 -11.06 -15.73 4.35
C LEU A 54 -11.79 -15.26 3.10
N ALA A 55 -12.25 -14.02 3.15
CA ALA A 55 -12.88 -13.36 2.03
C ALA A 55 -12.02 -13.44 0.75
N GLU A 56 -12.69 -13.34 -0.39
CA GLU A 56 -12.02 -13.27 -1.69
C GLU A 56 -11.12 -12.04 -1.78
N GLU A 57 -10.03 -12.14 -2.56
CA GLU A 57 -9.08 -11.04 -2.74
C GLU A 57 -9.75 -9.75 -3.20
N ALA A 58 -10.71 -9.86 -4.13
CA ALA A 58 -11.47 -8.72 -4.62
C ALA A 58 -12.24 -8.01 -3.49
N ALA A 59 -12.85 -8.76 -2.56
CA ALA A 59 -13.57 -8.20 -1.43
C ALA A 59 -12.63 -7.53 -0.42
N LEU A 60 -11.47 -8.14 -0.15
CA LEU A 60 -10.43 -7.53 0.70
C LEU A 60 -9.92 -6.22 0.06
N GLN A 61 -9.61 -6.24 -1.22
CA GLN A 61 -9.18 -5.03 -1.94
C GLN A 61 -10.28 -3.96 -1.92
N GLN A 62 -11.55 -4.33 -2.13
CA GLN A 62 -12.66 -3.39 -2.02
C GLN A 62 -12.76 -2.77 -0.62
N ALA A 63 -12.61 -3.56 0.44
CA ALA A 63 -12.58 -3.06 1.82
C ALA A 63 -11.41 -2.08 2.03
N GLY A 64 -10.23 -2.39 1.50
CA GLY A 64 -9.07 -1.50 1.47
C GLY A 64 -9.34 -0.14 0.82
N GLY A 65 -9.99 -0.16 -0.34
CA GLY A 65 -10.42 1.05 -1.04
C GLY A 65 -11.44 1.86 -0.24
N GLN A 66 -12.44 1.19 0.36
CA GLN A 66 -13.44 1.84 1.21
C GLN A 66 -12.81 2.51 2.43
N MET A 67 -11.85 1.85 3.10
CA MET A 67 -11.12 2.45 4.21
C MET A 67 -10.44 3.76 3.81
N LEU A 68 -9.69 3.77 2.70
CA LEU A 68 -9.06 5.00 2.21
C LEU A 68 -10.10 6.10 1.95
N GLY A 69 -11.24 5.75 1.34
CA GLY A 69 -12.33 6.68 1.08
C GLY A 69 -12.93 7.27 2.36
N MET A 70 -13.13 6.45 3.41
CA MET A 70 -13.65 6.92 4.71
C MET A 70 -12.69 7.89 5.41
N PHE A 71 -11.38 7.70 5.26
CA PHE A 71 -10.37 8.61 5.83
C PHE A 71 -10.14 9.88 4.98
N MET A 72 -10.86 10.05 3.87
CA MET A 72 -10.83 11.24 3.03
C MET A 72 -12.25 11.80 2.80
N PRO A 73 -12.95 12.24 3.86
CA PRO A 73 -14.35 12.66 3.76
C PRO A 73 -14.54 13.93 2.90
N GLU A 74 -13.57 14.83 2.92
CA GLU A 74 -13.56 16.03 2.06
C GLU A 74 -12.33 16.00 1.15
N GLN A 75 -12.55 15.89 -0.16
CA GLN A 75 -11.48 15.96 -1.15
C GLN A 75 -11.11 17.42 -1.42
N PRO A 76 -9.84 17.82 -1.18
CA PRO A 76 -9.40 19.16 -1.54
C PRO A 76 -9.60 19.41 -3.04
N LEU A 77 -10.24 20.53 -3.37
CA LEU A 77 -10.36 20.99 -4.76
C LEU A 77 -8.97 21.19 -5.42
N PRO A 78 -7.96 21.77 -4.73
CA PRO A 78 -6.64 21.93 -5.34
C PRO A 78 -5.96 20.57 -5.54
N TYR A 79 -5.57 20.29 -6.78
CA TYR A 79 -4.93 19.04 -7.20
C TYR A 79 -3.73 18.65 -6.33
N ARG A 80 -2.84 19.61 -6.02
CA ARG A 80 -1.65 19.36 -5.19
C ARG A 80 -2.00 18.99 -3.75
N ALA A 81 -3.00 19.65 -3.16
CA ALA A 81 -3.43 19.35 -1.79
C ALA A 81 -4.06 17.96 -1.72
N ARG A 82 -4.86 17.61 -2.73
CA ARG A 82 -5.44 16.27 -2.88
C ARG A 82 -4.37 15.18 -3.00
N ALA A 83 -3.35 15.41 -3.83
CA ALA A 83 -2.22 14.51 -4.00
C ALA A 83 -1.52 14.21 -2.68
N LEU A 84 -1.17 15.26 -1.92
CA LEU A 84 -0.46 15.15 -0.65
C LEU A 84 -1.28 14.39 0.41
N GLN A 85 -2.58 14.65 0.49
CA GLN A 85 -3.45 13.96 1.44
C GLN A 85 -3.61 12.48 1.10
N LEU A 86 -3.83 12.15 -0.18
CA LEU A 86 -3.89 10.77 -0.66
C LEU A 86 -2.58 10.02 -0.39
N GLU A 87 -1.45 10.67 -0.67
CA GLU A 87 -0.13 10.10 -0.39
C GLU A 87 0.07 9.83 1.10
N THR A 88 -0.34 10.76 1.97
CA THR A 88 -0.21 10.62 3.43
C THR A 88 -1.01 9.43 3.95
N LEU A 89 -2.29 9.32 3.54
CA LEU A 89 -3.16 8.21 3.93
C LEU A 89 -2.63 6.87 3.42
N PHE A 90 -2.30 6.81 2.13
CA PHE A 90 -1.78 5.60 1.51
C PHE A 90 -0.46 5.15 2.14
N ARG A 91 0.44 6.08 2.43
CA ARG A 91 1.73 5.80 3.08
C ARG A 91 1.53 5.16 4.45
N GLY A 92 0.61 5.68 5.28
CA GLY A 92 0.32 5.09 6.58
C GLY A 92 -0.18 3.64 6.47
N MET A 93 -1.08 3.36 5.51
CA MET A 93 -1.55 1.99 5.26
C MET A 93 -0.42 1.07 4.79
N LEU A 94 0.44 1.55 3.89
CA LEU A 94 1.58 0.81 3.35
C LEU A 94 2.62 0.48 4.44
N GLU A 95 2.98 1.46 5.28
CA GLU A 95 3.92 1.28 6.39
C GLU A 95 3.38 0.28 7.41
N HIS A 96 2.09 0.37 7.74
CA HIS A 96 1.44 -0.58 8.64
C HIS A 96 1.46 -2.01 8.07
N ALA A 97 1.08 -2.19 6.80
CA ALA A 97 1.09 -3.50 6.15
C ALA A 97 2.50 -4.09 6.04
N LEU A 98 3.52 -3.25 5.75
CA LEU A 98 4.92 -3.69 5.75
C LEU A 98 5.38 -4.13 7.14
N SER A 99 5.02 -3.39 8.19
CA SER A 99 5.33 -3.78 9.57
C SER A 99 4.71 -5.13 9.92
N LEU A 100 3.46 -5.36 9.56
CA LEU A 100 2.78 -6.64 9.77
C LEU A 100 3.42 -7.78 8.98
N ALA A 101 3.75 -7.56 7.70
CA ALA A 101 4.40 -8.56 6.87
C ALA A 101 5.77 -8.96 7.41
N ILE A 102 6.59 -7.99 7.84
CA ILE A 102 7.90 -8.28 8.45
C ILE A 102 7.72 -9.03 9.77
N LYS A 103 6.81 -8.58 10.65
CA LYS A 103 6.53 -9.26 11.92
C LYS A 103 6.05 -10.69 11.72
N ALA A 104 5.18 -10.94 10.75
CA ALA A 104 4.68 -12.28 10.45
C ALA A 104 5.79 -13.23 9.97
N ARG A 105 6.76 -12.72 9.18
CA ARG A 105 7.91 -13.50 8.70
C ARG A 105 9.00 -13.72 9.75
N CYS A 106 9.08 -12.84 10.75
CA CYS A 106 10.09 -12.89 11.80
C CYS A 106 9.55 -13.39 13.15
N ALA A 107 8.28 -13.78 13.23
CA ALA A 107 7.69 -14.30 14.46
C ALA A 107 8.39 -15.63 14.82
N PRO A 108 8.92 -15.78 16.05
CA PRO A 108 9.47 -17.05 16.48
C PRO A 108 8.36 -18.09 16.58
N GLU A 109 8.63 -19.32 16.14
CA GLU A 109 7.78 -20.46 16.45
C GLU A 109 7.77 -20.61 17.98
N GLN A 110 6.67 -20.24 18.63
CA GLN A 110 6.51 -20.45 20.06
C GLN A 110 6.27 -21.94 20.28
N GLU A 111 7.36 -22.69 20.40
CA GLU A 111 7.36 -24.07 20.88
C GLU A 111 6.92 -24.07 22.35
N GLY A 112 5.65 -24.37 22.59
CA GLY A 112 5.11 -24.62 23.92
C GLY A 112 4.05 -23.62 24.34
N GLU A 113 2.80 -23.94 24.02
CA GLU A 113 1.70 -24.00 24.99
C GLU A 113 0.44 -24.42 24.24
N GLU A 114 -0.08 -25.60 24.60
CA GLU A 114 -1.34 -26.10 24.11
C GLU A 114 -2.46 -25.08 24.41
N LYS A 115 -3.31 -24.80 23.40
CA LYS A 115 -4.70 -24.32 23.51
C LYS A 115 -5.03 -22.85 23.15
N ALA A 116 -4.12 -22.07 22.59
CA ALA A 116 -4.48 -20.80 21.94
C ALA A 116 -4.29 -20.89 20.41
N GLU A 117 -5.21 -20.29 19.64
CA GLU A 117 -5.12 -20.16 18.18
C GLU A 117 -3.68 -19.82 17.76
N ASN A 118 -3.12 -20.55 16.77
CA ASN A 118 -1.73 -20.42 16.35
C ASN A 118 -1.39 -18.93 16.06
N PRO A 119 -0.64 -18.24 16.94
CA PRO A 119 -0.47 -16.79 16.87
C PRO A 119 0.34 -16.39 15.64
N ALA A 120 1.24 -17.27 15.18
CA ALA A 120 1.98 -17.09 13.95
C ALA A 120 1.06 -17.21 12.71
N ALA A 121 0.14 -18.19 12.70
CA ALA A 121 -0.85 -18.31 11.63
C ALA A 121 -1.78 -17.10 11.57
N HIS A 122 -2.21 -16.59 12.73
CA HIS A 122 -3.00 -15.37 12.81
C HIS A 122 -2.21 -14.15 12.30
N ALA A 123 -0.94 -14.00 12.68
CA ALA A 123 -0.09 -12.92 12.17
C ALA A 123 0.08 -12.98 10.64
N MET A 124 0.25 -14.18 10.07
CA MET A 124 0.34 -14.39 8.63
C MET A 124 -0.97 -14.01 7.91
N LEU A 125 -2.12 -14.40 8.47
CA LEU A 125 -3.44 -14.02 7.97
C LEU A 125 -3.63 -12.49 7.98
N VAL A 126 -3.35 -11.84 9.10
CA VAL A 126 -3.46 -10.38 9.26
C VAL A 126 -2.54 -9.64 8.28
N ALA A 127 -1.30 -10.10 8.12
CA ALA A 127 -0.36 -9.53 7.17
C ALA A 127 -0.83 -9.64 5.71
N TYR A 128 -1.38 -10.79 5.32
CA TYR A 128 -1.97 -10.98 4.00
C TYR A 128 -3.17 -10.06 3.77
N VAL A 129 -4.11 -10.01 4.72
CA VAL A 129 -5.30 -9.13 4.62
C VAL A 129 -4.87 -7.66 4.47
N ALA A 130 -3.93 -7.20 5.30
CA ALA A 130 -3.39 -5.85 5.22
C ALA A 130 -2.74 -5.57 3.86
N ALA A 131 -2.01 -6.52 3.28
CA ALA A 131 -1.43 -6.36 1.95
C ALA A 131 -2.49 -6.19 0.86
N GLN A 132 -3.56 -6.98 0.90
CA GLN A 132 -4.69 -6.84 -0.04
C GLN A 132 -5.42 -5.49 0.15
N HIS A 133 -5.58 -5.04 1.39
CA HIS A 133 -6.15 -3.72 1.67
C HIS A 133 -5.32 -2.60 1.03
N VAL A 134 -3.99 -2.67 1.07
CA VAL A 134 -3.11 -1.67 0.44
C VAL A 134 -3.24 -1.68 -1.09
N VAL A 135 -3.38 -2.85 -1.72
CA VAL A 135 -3.64 -2.94 -3.17
C VAL A 135 -4.91 -2.20 -3.54
N GLY A 136 -6.00 -2.48 -2.83
CA GLY A 136 -7.28 -1.80 -3.02
C GLY A 136 -7.24 -0.29 -2.73
N ALA A 137 -6.57 0.10 -1.65
CA ALA A 137 -6.35 1.49 -1.30
C ALA A 137 -5.57 2.24 -2.39
N ARG A 138 -4.57 1.63 -3.04
CA ARG A 138 -3.89 2.24 -4.18
C ARG A 138 -4.85 2.50 -5.34
N HIS A 139 -5.70 1.54 -5.67
CA HIS A 139 -6.66 1.70 -6.76
C HIS A 139 -7.61 2.86 -6.47
N MET A 140 -8.17 2.91 -5.25
CA MET A 140 -9.01 4.02 -4.82
C MET A 140 -8.26 5.35 -4.83
N ALA A 141 -7.01 5.40 -4.32
CA ALA A 141 -6.22 6.62 -4.29
C ALA A 141 -6.01 7.19 -5.70
N MET A 142 -5.69 6.33 -6.66
CA MET A 142 -5.55 6.74 -8.06
C MET A 142 -6.88 7.21 -8.66
N GLU A 143 -8.00 6.58 -8.31
CA GLU A 143 -9.32 7.03 -8.75
C GLU A 143 -9.64 8.44 -8.22
N LEU A 144 -9.48 8.66 -6.91
CA LEU A 144 -9.74 9.95 -6.26
C LEU A 144 -8.81 11.07 -6.75
N TYR A 145 -7.56 10.72 -7.05
CA TYR A 145 -6.59 11.63 -7.66
C TYR A 145 -7.03 12.09 -9.06
N ASN A 146 -7.63 11.19 -9.84
CA ASN A 146 -8.04 11.45 -11.22
C ASN A 146 -9.45 12.03 -11.35
N ARG A 147 -10.28 12.01 -10.30
CA ARG A 147 -11.58 12.69 -10.30
C ARG A 147 -11.37 14.20 -10.51
N ARG A 148 -12.21 14.84 -11.32
CA ARG A 148 -12.13 16.30 -11.55
C ARG A 148 -12.94 17.04 -10.52
#